data_AF-A0AAX3N082-F1
#
_entry.id   AF-A0AAX3N082-F1
#
_cell.length_a   1.000
_cell.length_b   1.000
_cell.length_c   1.000
_cell.angle_alpha   90.00
_cell.angle_beta   90.00
_cell.angle_gamma   90.00
#
_symmetry.space_group_name_H-M   'P 1'
#
loop_
_entity.id
_entity.type
_entity.pdbx_description
1 polymer ?
#
loop_
_entity_poly.entity_id
_entity_poly.type
_entity_poly.pdbx_seq_one_letter_code
_entity_poly.pdbx_strand_id
1 'polypeptide(L)'
;MRDHHYNQLFIKIAAAIVSAIVLTLFISWTIYTPESERMADTAYTSYFGIFAFNFVPIFFICIIFGAMLSPVADGVLYRRFHMEGVRGVILLLIAYLLLGMVCGMIVSMFFGQISFMSGFIRTSIICAVVFLFFQILLQALFYTRARK
;
A
#
# COMPACT_ATOMS: atom_id res chain seq x y z
N MET A 1 9.41 26.59 0.19
CA MET A 1 9.79 25.32 0.87
C MET A 1 8.61 24.64 1.56
N ARG A 2 7.69 25.37 2.22
CA ARG A 2 6.51 24.78 2.90
C ARG A 2 5.52 24.13 1.93
N ASP A 3 5.29 24.73 0.75
CA ASP A 3 4.36 24.22 -0.27
C ASP A 3 4.83 22.91 -0.93
N HIS A 4 6.14 22.72 -1.08
CA HIS A 4 6.70 21.48 -1.62
C HIS A 4 6.48 20.28 -0.68
N HIS A 5 6.53 20.52 0.64
CA HIS A 5 6.34 19.47 1.64
C HIS A 5 4.87 19.05 1.74
N TYR A 6 3.93 20.01 1.66
CA TYR A 6 2.49 19.73 1.62
C TYR A 6 2.09 18.91 0.39
N ASN A 7 2.60 19.27 -0.79
CA ASN A 7 2.33 18.51 -2.01
C ASN A 7 2.86 17.07 -1.95
N GLN A 8 4.02 16.85 -1.31
CA GLN A 8 4.56 15.50 -1.15
C GLN A 8 3.75 14.64 -0.18
N LEU A 9 3.27 15.19 0.94
CA LEU A 9 2.40 14.47 1.86
C LEU A 9 1.04 14.15 1.23
N PHE A 10 0.45 15.10 0.50
CA PHE A 10 -0.81 14.89 -0.22
C PHE A 10 -0.69 13.77 -1.25
N ILE A 11 0.39 13.75 -2.04
CA ILE A 11 0.63 12.67 -3.01
C ILE A 11 0.75 11.32 -2.31
N LYS A 12 1.40 11.25 -1.15
CA LYS A 12 1.52 10.01 -0.37
C LYS A 12 0.16 9.55 0.17
N ILE A 13 -0.67 10.45 0.68
CA ILE A 13 -2.02 10.11 1.14
C ILE A 13 -2.87 9.61 -0.04
N ALA A 14 -2.83 10.30 -1.18
CA ALA A 14 -3.54 9.87 -2.38
C ALA A 14 -3.05 8.49 -2.86
N ALA A 15 -1.73 8.27 -2.89
CA ALA A 15 -1.15 6.96 -3.24
C ALA A 15 -1.61 5.86 -2.28
N ALA A 16 -1.69 6.13 -0.97
CA ALA A 16 -2.19 5.18 0.03
C ALA A 16 -3.65 4.80 -0.22
N ILE A 17 -4.51 5.79 -0.47
CA ILE A 17 -5.94 5.57 -0.74
C ILE A 17 -6.12 4.74 -2.01
N VAL A 18 -5.47 5.14 -3.11
CA VAL A 18 -5.55 4.43 -4.39
C VAL A 18 -5.03 3.00 -4.26
N SER A 19 -3.91 2.81 -3.57
CA SER A 19 -3.34 1.48 -3.33
C SER A 19 -4.29 0.59 -2.55
N ALA A 20 -4.92 1.13 -1.49
CA ALA A 20 -5.89 0.39 -0.70
C ALA A 20 -7.10 -0.04 -1.53
N ILE A 21 -7.65 0.86 -2.36
CA ILE A 21 -8.78 0.56 -3.24
C ILE A 21 -8.38 -0.54 -4.24
N VAL A 22 -7.28 -0.36 -4.96
CA VAL A 22 -6.83 -1.30 -6.00
C VAL A 22 -6.55 -2.68 -5.43
N LEU A 23 -5.85 -2.76 -4.30
CA LEU A 23 -5.57 -4.04 -3.64
C LEU A 23 -6.82 -4.73 -3.13
N THR A 24 -7.73 -3.97 -2.54
CA THR A 24 -8.98 -4.53 -2.05
C THR A 24 -9.83 -5.05 -3.21
N LEU A 25 -9.93 -4.30 -4.32
CA LEU A 25 -10.65 -4.75 -5.51
C LEU A 25 -10.05 -6.05 -6.05
N PHE A 26 -8.72 -6.13 -6.13
CA PHE A 26 -8.00 -7.32 -6.61
C PHE A 26 -8.23 -8.52 -5.69
N ILE A 27 -8.02 -8.36 -4.38
CA ILE A 27 -8.21 -9.46 -3.42
C ILE A 27 -9.66 -9.93 -3.42
N SER A 28 -10.62 -9.01 -3.37
CA SER A 28 -12.04 -9.36 -3.43
C SER A 28 -12.41 -10.08 -4.73
N TRP A 29 -11.79 -9.72 -5.85
CA TRP A 29 -12.00 -10.41 -7.12
C TRP A 29 -11.48 -11.85 -7.06
N THR A 30 -10.31 -12.08 -6.48
CA THR A 30 -9.70 -13.43 -6.41
C THR A 30 -10.47 -14.43 -5.55
N ILE A 31 -11.28 -13.96 -4.61
CA ILE A 31 -12.05 -14.81 -3.69
C ILE A 31 -13.57 -14.78 -3.97
N TYR A 32 -14.00 -13.98 -4.93
CA TYR A 32 -15.40 -13.88 -5.31
C TYR A 32 -15.80 -15.00 -6.26
N THR A 33 -16.91 -15.68 -5.95
CA THR A 33 -17.53 -16.64 -6.87
C THR A 33 -18.56 -15.92 -7.75
N PRO A 34 -18.38 -15.93 -9.09
CA PRO A 34 -19.33 -15.36 -10.04
C PRO A 34 -20.71 -15.99 -9.92
N GLU A 35 -21.77 -15.22 -10.18
CA GLU A 35 -23.15 -15.70 -10.06
C GLU A 35 -23.44 -16.91 -10.94
N SER A 36 -22.81 -16.99 -12.12
CA SER A 36 -22.92 -18.11 -13.04
C SER A 36 -22.34 -19.43 -12.51
N GLU A 37 -21.48 -19.38 -11.49
CA GLU A 37 -20.80 -20.54 -10.90
C GLU A 37 -21.36 -20.94 -9.54
N ARG A 38 -22.41 -20.24 -9.06
CA ARG A 38 -22.98 -20.48 -7.73
C ARG A 38 -23.91 -21.68 -7.73
N MET A 39 -23.76 -22.52 -6.71
CA MET A 39 -24.67 -23.63 -6.43
C MET A 39 -25.90 -23.12 -5.67
N ALA A 40 -27.08 -23.67 -5.99
CA ALA A 40 -28.36 -23.19 -5.45
C ALA A 40 -28.47 -23.27 -3.92
N ASP A 41 -27.81 -24.24 -3.28
CA ASP A 41 -27.92 -24.52 -1.84
C ASP A 41 -26.69 -24.05 -1.04
N THR A 42 -25.85 -23.16 -1.60
CA THR A 42 -24.66 -22.64 -0.92
C THR A 42 -24.78 -21.14 -0.70
N ALA A 43 -24.50 -20.68 0.53
CA ALA A 43 -24.45 -19.26 0.84
C ALA A 43 -23.14 -18.64 0.30
N TYR A 44 -23.28 -17.67 -0.62
CA TYR A 44 -22.15 -16.91 -1.16
C TYR A 44 -22.21 -15.45 -0.70
N THR A 45 -21.06 -14.89 -0.34
CA THR A 45 -20.95 -13.46 -0.03
C THR A 45 -20.92 -12.64 -1.32
N SER A 46 -21.60 -11.50 -1.33
CA SER A 46 -21.56 -10.57 -2.46
C SER A 46 -20.17 -9.94 -2.64
N TYR A 47 -19.81 -9.58 -3.87
CA TYR A 47 -18.52 -8.92 -4.17
C TYR A 47 -18.29 -7.69 -3.29
N PHE A 48 -19.32 -6.85 -3.15
CA PHE A 48 -19.26 -5.65 -2.32
C PHE A 48 -19.13 -5.96 -0.82
N GLY A 49 -19.74 -7.03 -0.33
CA GLY A 49 -19.58 -7.48 1.06
C GLY A 49 -18.13 -7.91 1.33
N ILE A 50 -17.54 -8.68 0.42
CA ILE A 50 -16.14 -9.10 0.47
C ILE A 50 -15.21 -7.88 0.40
N PHE A 51 -15.49 -6.93 -0.50
CA PHE A 51 -14.76 -5.67 -0.61
C PHE A 51 -14.79 -4.88 0.69
N ALA A 52 -15.96 -4.62 1.26
CA ALA A 52 -16.07 -3.84 2.49
C ALA A 52 -15.31 -4.49 3.65
N PHE A 53 -15.38 -5.81 3.78
CA PHE A 53 -14.68 -6.56 4.82
C PHE A 53 -13.15 -6.44 4.68
N ASN A 54 -12.63 -6.60 3.47
CA ASN A 54 -11.18 -6.52 3.20
C ASN A 54 -10.65 -5.08 3.18
N PHE A 55 -11.49 -4.10 2.83
CA PHE A 55 -11.06 -2.71 2.64
C PHE A 55 -10.49 -2.13 3.93
N VAL A 56 -11.16 -2.35 5.06
CA VAL A 56 -10.78 -1.76 6.35
C VAL A 56 -9.34 -2.12 6.75
N PRO A 57 -8.96 -3.41 6.89
CA PRO A 57 -7.59 -3.75 7.30
C PRO A 57 -6.55 -3.31 6.25
N ILE A 58 -6.84 -3.44 4.95
CA ILE A 58 -5.92 -3.02 3.88
C ILE A 58 -5.71 -1.51 3.90
N PHE A 59 -6.77 -0.74 4.09
CA PHE A 59 -6.73 0.71 4.19
C PHE A 59 -5.86 1.16 5.36
N PHE A 60 -6.02 0.57 6.55
CA PHE A 60 -5.16 0.87 7.70
C PHE A 60 -3.70 0.56 7.43
N ILE A 61 -3.39 -0.61 6.85
CA ILE A 61 -2.02 -0.96 6.45
C ILE A 61 -1.45 0.10 5.51
N CYS A 62 -2.19 0.45 4.45
CA CYS A 62 -1.68 1.36 3.43
C CYS A 62 -1.60 2.82 3.92
N ILE A 63 -2.44 3.27 4.86
CA ILE A 63 -2.33 4.61 5.48
C ILE A 63 -1.16 4.68 6.46
N ILE A 64 -1.02 3.69 7.35
CA ILE A 64 0.12 3.64 8.28
C ILE A 64 1.43 3.60 7.48
N PHE A 65 1.49 2.71 6.48
CA PHE A 65 2.63 2.61 5.59
C PHE A 65 2.87 3.92 4.82
N GLY A 66 1.84 4.38 4.11
CA GLY A 66 1.97 5.44 3.13
C GLY A 66 2.06 6.84 3.72
N ALA A 67 1.16 7.19 4.64
CA ALA A 67 1.12 8.54 5.21
C ALA A 67 2.09 8.71 6.38
N MET A 68 2.26 7.69 7.24
CA MET A 68 3.06 7.84 8.47
C MET A 68 4.50 7.39 8.29
N LEU A 69 4.73 6.18 7.78
CA LEU A 69 6.07 5.59 7.76
C LEU A 69 6.90 5.99 6.54
N SER A 70 6.27 6.11 5.36
CA SER A 70 7.00 6.39 4.13
C SER A 70 7.75 7.74 4.12
N PRO A 71 7.25 8.87 4.68
CA PRO A 71 8.02 10.11 4.73
C PRO A 71 9.28 9.98 5.60
N VAL A 72 9.19 9.21 6.69
CA VAL A 72 10.33 8.96 7.59
C VAL A 72 11.37 8.10 6.87
N ALA A 73 10.94 7.01 6.21
CA ALA A 73 11.81 6.15 5.44
C ALA A 73 12.52 6.90 4.31
N ASP A 74 11.77 7.68 3.53
CA ASP A 74 12.33 8.51 2.45
C ASP A 74 13.34 9.52 3.01
N GLY A 75 12.99 10.22 4.09
CA GLY A 75 13.89 11.19 4.74
C GLY A 75 15.21 10.58 5.22
N VAL A 76 15.17 9.37 5.77
CA VAL A 76 16.37 8.62 6.17
C VAL A 76 17.19 8.22 4.95
N LEU A 77 16.56 7.70 3.90
CA LEU A 77 17.22 7.25 2.68
C LEU A 77 17.92 8.41 1.96
N TYR A 78 17.23 9.52 1.76
CA TYR A 78 17.79 10.70 1.10
C TYR A 78 18.97 11.30 1.88
N ARG A 79 18.91 11.33 3.21
CA ARG A 79 19.99 11.88 4.05
C ARG A 79 21.23 11.00 4.10
N ARG A 80 21.08 9.66 4.07
CA ARG A 80 22.20 8.73 4.24
C ARG A 80 22.79 8.16 2.96
N PHE A 81 21.98 7.97 1.92
CA PHE A 81 22.35 7.06 0.82
C PHE A 81 22.48 7.70 -0.56
N HIS A 82 22.32 9.03 -0.69
CA HIS A 82 22.46 9.77 -1.97
C HIS A 82 21.74 9.07 -3.14
N MET A 83 20.42 9.26 -3.20
CA MET A 83 19.49 8.51 -4.05
C MET A 83 19.56 8.94 -5.53
N GLU A 84 20.64 8.59 -6.23
CA GLU A 84 20.84 8.92 -7.64
C GLU A 84 20.71 7.69 -8.57
N GLY A 85 20.10 7.91 -9.74
CA GLY A 85 19.98 6.93 -10.81
C GLY A 85 19.30 5.61 -10.42
N VAL A 86 19.71 4.53 -11.08
CA VAL A 86 19.16 3.17 -10.89
C VAL A 86 19.38 2.67 -9.45
N ARG A 87 20.52 3.02 -8.85
CA ARG A 87 20.86 2.63 -7.47
C ARG A 87 19.84 3.19 -6.48
N GLY A 88 19.42 4.44 -6.65
CA GLY A 88 18.39 5.07 -5.82
C GLY A 88 17.05 4.32 -5.88
N VAL A 89 16.63 3.89 -7.08
CA VAL A 89 15.38 3.13 -7.27
C VAL A 89 15.45 1.77 -6.58
N ILE A 90 16.57 1.05 -6.70
CA ILE A 90 16.76 -0.25 -6.05
C ILE A 90 16.73 -0.09 -4.52
N LEU A 91 17.44 0.91 -3.99
CA LEU A 91 17.44 1.18 -2.54
C LEU A 91 16.05 1.54 -2.01
N LEU A 92 15.29 2.34 -2.78
CA LEU A 92 13.92 2.70 -2.43
C LEU A 92 13.02 1.46 -2.40
N LEU A 93 13.13 0.59 -3.41
CA LEU A 93 12.38 -0.66 -3.46
C LEU A 93 12.69 -1.56 -2.27
N ILE A 94 13.97 -1.81 -1.98
CA ILE A 94 14.40 -2.64 -0.85
C ILE A 94 13.89 -2.06 0.47
N ALA A 95 14.00 -0.74 0.65
CA ALA A 95 13.53 -0.09 1.87
C ALA A 95 12.01 -0.24 2.06
N TYR A 96 11.23 -0.13 0.98
CA TYR A 96 9.78 -0.29 1.04
C TYR A 96 9.39 -1.74 1.30
N LEU A 97 10.12 -2.72 0.75
CA LEU A 97 9.92 -4.14 1.07
C LEU A 97 10.19 -4.42 2.55
N LEU A 98 11.30 -3.91 3.10
CA LEU A 98 11.63 -4.03 4.52
C LEU A 98 10.59 -3.33 5.39
N LEU A 99 10.14 -2.15 4.98
CA LEU A 99 9.11 -1.39 5.68
C LEU A 99 7.77 -2.14 5.69
N GLY A 100 7.42 -2.80 4.57
CA GLY A 100 6.23 -3.64 4.47
C GLY A 100 6.32 -4.85 5.39
N MET A 101 7.51 -5.48 5.49
CA MET A 101 7.76 -6.58 6.40
C MET A 101 7.58 -6.17 7.87
N VAL A 102 8.18 -5.03 8.28
CA VAL A 102 8.04 -4.49 9.64
C VAL A 102 6.59 -4.11 9.94
N CYS A 103 5.89 -3.48 9.00
CA CYS A 103 4.50 -3.11 9.15
C CYS A 103 3.60 -4.35 9.35
N GLY A 104 3.79 -5.41 8.54
CA GLY A 104 3.04 -6.65 8.69
C GLY A 104 3.28 -7.35 10.03
N MET A 105 4.52 -7.30 10.55
CA MET A 105 4.81 -7.77 11.91
C MET A 105 4.05 -6.95 12.97
N ILE A 106 4.10 -5.61 12.91
CA ILE A 106 3.40 -4.74 13.86
C ILE A 106 1.89 -4.98 13.84
N VAL A 107 1.29 -5.05 12.65
CA VAL A 107 -0.15 -5.28 12.49
C VAL A 107 -0.52 -6.66 13.04
N SER A 108 0.26 -7.69 12.77
CA SER A 108 -0.01 -9.03 13.30
C SER A 108 0.01 -9.09 14.84
N MET A 109 0.93 -8.33 15.47
CA MET A 109 1.00 -8.20 16.92
C MET A 109 -0.21 -7.46 17.48
N PHE A 110 -0.65 -6.38 16.81
CA PHE A 110 -1.81 -5.60 17.24
C PHE A 110 -3.11 -6.43 17.26
N PHE A 111 -3.28 -7.32 16.28
CA PHE A 111 -4.43 -8.23 16.24
C PHE A 111 -4.27 -9.48 17.11
N GLY A 112 -3.10 -9.71 17.74
CA GLY A 112 -2.85 -10.89 18.58
C GLY A 112 -2.82 -12.21 17.80
N GLN A 113 -2.64 -12.16 16.48
CA GLN A 113 -2.82 -13.28 15.56
C GLN A 113 -1.45 -13.72 14.97
N ILE A 114 -0.56 -14.24 15.82
CA ILE A 114 0.80 -14.68 15.40
C ILE A 114 0.73 -15.79 14.35
N SER A 115 -0.29 -16.65 14.40
CA SER A 115 -0.57 -17.68 13.39
C SER A 115 -0.78 -17.10 11.99
N PHE A 116 -1.28 -15.87 11.88
CA PHE A 116 -1.52 -15.16 10.63
C PHE A 116 -0.41 -14.14 10.28
N MET A 117 0.69 -14.12 11.05
CA MET A 117 1.79 -13.16 10.84
C MET A 117 2.35 -13.23 9.41
N SER A 118 2.52 -14.43 8.86
CA SER A 118 3.00 -14.62 7.47
C SER A 118 2.04 -14.01 6.43
N GLY A 119 0.74 -14.08 6.69
CA GLY A 119 -0.30 -13.45 5.87
C GLY A 119 -0.22 -11.93 5.92
N PHE A 120 -0.16 -11.35 7.11
CA PHE A 120 -0.03 -9.90 7.28
C PHE A 120 1.27 -9.35 6.68
N ILE A 121 2.39 -10.04 6.84
CA ILE A 121 3.68 -9.68 6.21
C ILE A 121 3.54 -9.71 4.69
N ARG A 122 2.99 -10.77 4.10
CA ARG A 122 2.83 -10.88 2.65
C ARG A 122 1.94 -9.76 2.10
N THR A 123 0.79 -9.52 2.73
CA THR A 123 -0.13 -8.45 2.34
C THR A 123 0.51 -7.08 2.47
N SER A 124 1.29 -6.85 3.52
CA SER A 124 1.98 -5.56 3.75
C SER A 124 3.11 -5.32 2.77
N ILE A 125 3.86 -6.36 2.38
CA ILE A 125 4.87 -6.29 1.31
C ILE A 125 4.22 -5.94 -0.03
N ILE A 126 3.09 -6.60 -0.36
CA ILE A 126 2.35 -6.29 -1.59
C ILE A 126 1.82 -4.84 -1.55
N CYS A 127 1.24 -4.40 -0.42
CA CYS A 127 0.82 -3.00 -0.26
C CYS A 127 2.01 -2.04 -0.42
N ALA A 128 3.18 -2.35 0.12
CA ALA A 128 4.36 -1.51 -0.02
C ALA A 128 4.78 -1.29 -1.49
N VAL A 129 4.76 -2.35 -2.30
CA VAL A 129 5.11 -2.29 -3.73
C VAL A 129 4.07 -1.51 -4.52
N VAL A 130 2.78 -1.81 -4.32
CA VAL A 130 1.68 -1.12 -4.99
C VAL A 130 1.66 0.36 -4.63
N PHE A 131 1.88 0.67 -3.34
CA PHE A 131 2.03 2.02 -2.86
C PHE A 131 3.19 2.75 -3.52
N LEU A 132 4.37 2.13 -3.58
CA LEU A 132 5.54 2.74 -4.21
C LEU A 132 5.27 3.05 -5.69
N PHE A 133 4.63 2.13 -6.40
CA PHE A 133 4.22 2.33 -7.79
C PHE A 133 3.32 3.55 -7.95
N PHE A 134 2.22 3.64 -7.17
CA PHE A 134 1.29 4.77 -7.25
C PHE A 134 1.93 6.08 -6.77
N GLN A 135 2.81 6.04 -5.76
CA GLN A 135 3.56 7.20 -5.32
C GLN A 135 4.41 7.76 -6.46
N ILE A 136 5.21 6.92 -7.13
CA ILE A 136 6.07 7.33 -8.24
C ILE A 136 5.21 7.87 -9.40
N LEU A 137 4.13 7.16 -9.75
CA LEU A 137 3.23 7.57 -10.83
C LEU A 137 2.59 8.94 -10.55
N LEU A 138 2.04 9.15 -9.36
CA LEU A 138 1.43 10.42 -8.97
C LEU A 138 2.49 11.53 -8.91
N GLN A 139 3.66 11.28 -8.33
CA GLN A 139 4.76 12.24 -8.32
C GLN A 139 5.15 12.67 -9.74
N ALA A 140 5.25 11.74 -10.68
CA ALA A 140 5.53 12.03 -12.08
C ALA A 140 4.44 12.92 -12.70
N LEU A 141 3.16 12.57 -12.53
CA LEU A 141 2.02 13.33 -13.08
C LEU A 141 1.97 14.77 -12.55
N PHE A 142 2.16 14.97 -11.24
CA PHE A 142 2.15 16.30 -10.63
C PHE A 142 3.41 17.10 -10.98
N TYR A 143 4.58 16.45 -11.12
CA TYR A 143 5.81 17.11 -11.56
C TYR A 143 5.69 17.62 -13.00
N THR A 144 5.11 16.82 -13.91
CA THR A 144 4.90 17.24 -15.31
C THR A 144 3.91 18.41 -15.43
N ARG A 145 2.88 18.47 -14.56
CA ARG A 145 1.95 19.61 -14.53
C ARG A 145 2.59 20.89 -14.01
N ALA A 146 3.52 20.83 -13.06
CA ALA A 146 4.16 22.03 -12.50
C ALA A 146 5.19 22.71 -13.45
N ARG A 147 5.59 22.04 -14.53
CA ARG A 147 6.49 22.58 -15.56
C ARG A 147 5.77 23.21 -16.77
N LYS A 148 4.46 23.04 -16.87
CA LYS A 148 3.61 23.69 -17.89
C LYS A 148 3.01 24.96 -17.32
#